data_AF-E9ASG3-F1
#
_entry.id   AF-E9ASG3-F1
#
_cell.length_a   1.000
_cell.length_b   1.000
_cell.length_c   1.000
_cell.angle_alpha   90.00
_cell.angle_beta   90.00
_cell.angle_gamma   90.00
#
_symmetry.space_group_name_H-M   'P 1'
#
loop_
_entity.id
_entity.type
_entity.pdbx_description
1 polymer ?
#
loop_
_entity_poly.entity_id
_entity_poly.type
_entity_poly.pdbx_seq_one_letter_code
_entity_poly.pdbx_strand_id
1 'polypeptide(L)'
;MTSVSSSKVNRGRRNCLEQAWNYLNTAFSATAGLKVLLCDDATREIFSVAYSQHQLLQHNVVLVDMLANQERYPMKHFSCVIVCRPSAASLAAVYQELAEGNFASYDIYFTYMLDSTLVQSLANADVLNLVSHVGELYIDSIPVTEWVCLMQLKPSLLSKGPSPFMNPITYSQWDPKSLERMSEGIISMLLSTNRRAVIRYREGSKVSEKLAVEVAARMKNVHATFPDLKATESVLVILDRKDDPITPLLMPWTYEAMIHELIGFQRGNEVVIDDPDAKPEDRVHVVTPQTDGFFGQHRYDDWGQVCVAVSEMVKAYKEMNKFDRNTVSLDEIKNFMNRFPEARKQSVQVTRHCAITSELVAEINGRNLTRLSVLEQDIISNNNVTEHSRLVLEVVQDPKTDVDDALRIVMLYHLHYERVTGNIIMQLKQELMHRQCPQEKVQLIDRLIEYAGQDQRCHEIFRSSTGHMLKTVAKAVGQFGKDVQNVLTQHVPLVRKIINRVYNGTLSVEKYPVQVVPGCPIPAGQAPFVRAKDIIVVYIGGYTFSEAMLLAQINEGNVDNNQETLLNFSKQVSRKLGTDGVTGPSTEPYTAKIEAHVSLITTSMLNSKDFIHSLPS
;
A
#
# COMPACT_ATOMS: atom_id res chain seq x y z
N MET A 1 -19.95 -29.25 3.81
CA MET A 1 -19.12 -28.33 2.99
C MET A 1 -19.99 -27.71 1.91
N THR A 2 -20.74 -26.67 2.25
CA THR A 2 -21.29 -25.76 1.24
C THR A 2 -20.24 -24.67 1.07
N SER A 3 -19.47 -24.70 -0.02
CA SER A 3 -18.86 -23.46 -0.49
C SER A 3 -20.00 -22.47 -0.57
N VAL A 4 -19.98 -21.40 0.22
CA VAL A 4 -21.03 -20.39 0.24
C VAL A 4 -21.35 -20.06 -1.19
N SER A 5 -22.51 -20.53 -1.66
CA SER A 5 -22.83 -20.51 -3.08
C SER A 5 -22.73 -19.06 -3.51
N SER A 6 -21.96 -18.82 -4.58
CA SER A 6 -21.74 -17.52 -5.19
C SER A 6 -23.08 -16.98 -5.71
N SER A 7 -23.93 -16.52 -4.80
CA SER A 7 -25.20 -15.89 -5.11
C SER A 7 -24.86 -14.55 -5.74
N LYS A 8 -24.87 -14.54 -7.09
CA LYS A 8 -24.79 -13.38 -7.98
C LYS A 8 -24.08 -12.17 -7.36
N VAL A 9 -22.81 -12.35 -7.06
CA VAL A 9 -21.89 -11.28 -6.64
C VAL A 9 -21.85 -10.26 -7.77
N ASN A 10 -22.57 -9.14 -7.59
CA ASN A 10 -22.70 -8.00 -8.50
C ASN A 10 -21.36 -7.64 -9.19
N ARG A 11 -21.29 -7.78 -10.52
CA ARG A 11 -20.05 -7.89 -11.32
C ARG A 11 -19.43 -6.51 -11.69
N GLY A 12 -19.33 -5.59 -10.74
CA GLY A 12 -18.62 -4.32 -10.89
C GLY A 12 -17.11 -4.44 -10.62
N ARG A 13 -16.31 -3.42 -10.98
CA ARG A 13 -14.90 -3.27 -10.55
C ARG A 13 -14.89 -3.16 -9.02
N ARG A 14 -14.70 -4.28 -8.31
CA ARG A 14 -14.72 -4.28 -6.84
C ARG A 14 -13.33 -4.03 -6.29
N ASN A 15 -13.26 -3.08 -5.39
CA ASN A 15 -12.05 -2.75 -4.66
C ASN A 15 -11.81 -3.79 -3.52
N CYS A 16 -10.60 -3.86 -2.98
CA CYS A 16 -10.18 -4.83 -1.96
C CYS A 16 -11.01 -4.72 -0.67
N LEU A 17 -11.34 -3.50 -0.26
CA LEU A 17 -12.12 -3.24 0.95
C LEU A 17 -13.57 -3.71 0.81
N GLU A 18 -14.21 -3.42 -0.33
CA GLU A 18 -15.54 -3.91 -0.66
C GLU A 18 -15.56 -5.43 -0.71
N GLN A 19 -14.55 -6.08 -1.29
CA GLN A 19 -14.45 -7.54 -1.27
C GLN A 19 -14.41 -8.06 0.17
N ALA A 20 -13.60 -7.45 1.05
CA ALA A 20 -13.55 -7.81 2.46
C ALA A 20 -14.92 -7.65 3.15
N TRP A 21 -15.60 -6.53 2.95
CA TRP A 21 -16.96 -6.31 3.44
C TRP A 21 -17.96 -7.33 2.92
N ASN A 22 -17.88 -7.74 1.65
CA ASN A 22 -18.80 -8.75 1.14
C ASN A 22 -18.64 -10.10 1.85
N TYR A 23 -17.40 -10.55 2.06
CA TYR A 23 -17.13 -11.77 2.82
C TYR A 23 -17.62 -11.66 4.27
N LEU A 24 -17.26 -10.57 4.95
CA LEU A 24 -17.59 -10.35 6.35
C LEU A 24 -19.09 -10.12 6.57
N ASN A 25 -19.76 -9.34 5.73
CA ASN A 25 -21.21 -9.15 5.77
C ASN A 25 -21.95 -10.48 5.56
N THR A 26 -21.46 -11.34 4.66
CA THR A 26 -22.05 -12.66 4.45
C THR A 26 -21.89 -13.54 5.68
N ALA A 27 -20.69 -13.54 6.29
CA ALA A 27 -20.44 -14.25 7.54
C ALA A 27 -21.35 -13.76 8.68
N PHE A 28 -21.45 -12.43 8.86
CA PHE A 28 -22.30 -11.87 9.90
C PHE A 28 -23.78 -12.08 9.63
N SER A 29 -24.23 -12.09 8.37
CA SER A 29 -25.66 -12.26 8.05
C SER A 29 -26.13 -13.71 8.18
N ALA A 30 -25.21 -14.68 8.15
CA ALA A 30 -25.53 -16.10 8.33
C ALA A 30 -26.03 -16.39 9.76
N THR A 31 -25.47 -15.70 10.76
CA THR A 31 -25.87 -15.85 12.17
C THR A 31 -26.99 -14.87 12.52
N ALA A 32 -28.07 -15.36 13.13
CA ALA A 32 -29.12 -14.51 13.69
C ALA A 32 -28.85 -14.13 15.16
N GLY A 33 -29.44 -13.04 15.63
CA GLY A 33 -29.37 -12.61 17.03
C GLY A 33 -28.13 -11.78 17.38
N LEU A 34 -27.87 -11.64 18.70
CA LEU A 34 -26.71 -10.93 19.22
C LEU A 34 -25.46 -11.82 19.17
N LYS A 35 -24.34 -11.24 18.77
CA LYS A 35 -23.11 -11.96 18.45
C LYS A 35 -21.91 -11.45 19.22
N VAL A 36 -21.01 -12.36 19.53
CA VAL A 36 -19.64 -12.06 19.96
C VAL A 36 -18.69 -12.47 18.85
N LEU A 37 -17.81 -11.56 18.43
CA LEU A 37 -16.78 -11.79 17.43
C LEU A 37 -15.46 -12.15 18.11
N LEU A 38 -14.92 -13.34 17.82
CA LEU A 38 -13.58 -13.73 18.23
C LEU A 38 -12.61 -13.64 17.06
N CYS A 39 -11.51 -12.91 17.26
CA CYS A 39 -10.47 -12.68 16.26
C CYS A 39 -9.11 -13.17 16.74
N ASP A 40 -8.24 -13.59 15.81
CA ASP A 40 -6.82 -13.72 16.11
C ASP A 40 -6.08 -12.39 15.83
N ASP A 41 -4.77 -12.37 16.09
CA ASP A 41 -3.95 -11.16 15.89
C ASP A 41 -4.04 -10.64 14.45
N ALA A 42 -4.09 -11.56 13.48
CA ALA A 42 -4.10 -11.22 12.07
C ALA A 42 -5.47 -10.69 11.63
N THR A 43 -6.55 -11.35 12.02
CA THR A 43 -7.89 -10.91 11.64
C THR A 43 -8.30 -9.65 12.38
N ARG A 44 -7.81 -9.40 13.60
CA ARG A 44 -8.00 -8.12 14.30
C ARG A 44 -7.53 -6.93 13.48
N GLU A 45 -6.35 -7.01 12.86
CA GLU A 45 -5.82 -5.92 12.03
C GLU A 45 -6.68 -5.70 10.77
N ILE A 46 -7.21 -6.77 10.17
CA ILE A 46 -8.16 -6.67 9.05
C ILE A 46 -9.43 -5.95 9.50
N PHE A 47 -10.01 -6.31 10.65
CA PHE A 47 -11.19 -5.65 11.19
C PHE A 47 -10.94 -4.19 11.56
N SER A 48 -9.76 -3.85 12.10
CA SER A 48 -9.45 -2.46 12.47
C SER A 48 -9.47 -1.50 11.29
N VAL A 49 -9.19 -2.00 10.09
CA VAL A 49 -9.23 -1.19 8.86
C VAL A 49 -10.61 -1.30 8.18
N ALA A 50 -11.22 -2.48 8.19
CA ALA A 50 -12.48 -2.73 7.49
C ALA A 50 -13.70 -2.13 8.21
N TYR A 51 -13.80 -2.24 9.53
CA TYR A 51 -15.01 -1.86 10.27
C TYR A 51 -14.71 -0.94 11.45
N SER A 52 -15.57 0.07 11.61
CA SER A 52 -15.73 0.76 12.88
C SER A 52 -16.55 -0.08 13.87
N GLN A 53 -16.39 0.17 15.17
CA GLN A 53 -17.21 -0.46 16.21
C GLN A 53 -18.71 -0.23 15.99
N HIS A 54 -19.08 0.97 15.50
CA HIS A 54 -20.49 1.28 15.18
C HIS A 54 -21.04 0.39 14.07
N GLN A 55 -20.26 0.14 13.02
CA GLN A 55 -20.70 -0.74 11.93
C GLN A 55 -20.78 -2.20 12.39
N LEU A 56 -19.87 -2.68 13.24
CA LEU A 56 -19.99 -4.02 13.83
C LEU A 56 -21.28 -4.16 14.67
N LEU A 57 -21.63 -3.13 15.44
CA LEU A 57 -22.87 -3.11 16.21
C LEU A 57 -24.11 -3.17 15.30
N GLN A 58 -24.08 -2.54 14.12
CA GLN A 58 -25.16 -2.66 13.12
C GLN A 58 -25.34 -4.11 12.61
N HIS A 59 -24.31 -4.95 12.70
CA HIS A 59 -24.39 -6.39 12.43
C HIS A 59 -24.78 -7.24 13.65
N ASN A 60 -25.22 -6.59 14.74
CA ASN A 60 -25.49 -7.17 16.05
C ASN A 60 -24.26 -7.80 16.73
N VAL A 61 -23.06 -7.38 16.36
CA VAL A 61 -21.82 -7.77 17.06
C VAL A 61 -21.63 -6.81 18.23
N VAL A 62 -21.85 -7.30 19.45
CA VAL A 62 -21.83 -6.46 20.66
C VAL A 62 -20.46 -6.41 21.34
N LEU A 63 -19.65 -7.45 21.13
CA LEU A 63 -18.33 -7.59 21.72
C LEU A 63 -17.38 -8.17 20.68
N VAL A 64 -16.18 -7.60 20.63
CA VAL A 64 -15.03 -8.13 19.89
C VAL A 64 -13.98 -8.51 20.93
N ASP A 65 -13.55 -9.76 20.93
CA ASP A 65 -12.52 -10.26 21.85
C ASP A 65 -11.47 -11.09 21.09
N MET A 66 -10.32 -11.29 21.72
CA MET A 66 -9.22 -12.07 21.17
C MET A 66 -9.43 -13.54 21.42
N LEU A 67 -9.24 -14.36 20.37
CA LEU A 67 -9.33 -15.81 20.46
C LEU A 67 -8.36 -16.39 21.50
N ALA A 68 -7.19 -15.76 21.64
CA ALA A 68 -6.16 -16.12 22.62
C ALA A 68 -6.51 -15.81 24.08
N ASN A 69 -7.58 -15.03 24.35
CA ASN A 69 -8.05 -14.77 25.71
C ASN A 69 -8.66 -16.04 26.30
N GLN A 70 -8.03 -16.60 27.34
CA GLN A 70 -8.50 -17.81 28.03
C GLN A 70 -9.41 -17.52 29.23
N GLU A 71 -9.46 -16.28 29.71
CA GLU A 71 -10.25 -15.89 30.89
C GLU A 71 -11.64 -15.36 30.51
N ARG A 72 -12.30 -16.03 29.55
CA ARG A 72 -13.61 -15.60 29.05
C ARG A 72 -14.74 -16.02 30.01
N TYR A 73 -15.67 -15.10 30.24
CA TYR A 73 -16.89 -15.42 30.98
C TYR A 73 -17.92 -16.12 30.07
N PRO A 74 -18.54 -17.24 30.50
CA PRO A 74 -19.54 -17.94 29.71
C PRO A 74 -20.77 -17.08 29.38
N MET A 75 -21.07 -16.97 28.09
CA MET A 75 -22.07 -16.08 27.50
C MET A 75 -23.08 -16.90 26.66
N LYS A 76 -23.77 -17.85 27.30
CA LYS A 76 -24.65 -18.86 26.68
C LYS A 76 -25.90 -18.33 25.96
N HIS A 77 -26.11 -17.01 25.93
CA HIS A 77 -27.21 -16.35 25.24
C HIS A 77 -26.77 -15.63 23.96
N PHE A 78 -25.46 -15.62 23.69
CA PHE A 78 -24.87 -15.06 22.48
C PHE A 78 -24.39 -16.18 21.55
N SER A 79 -24.53 -15.94 20.25
CA SER A 79 -23.85 -16.73 19.22
C SER A 79 -22.44 -16.21 19.03
N CYS A 80 -21.47 -17.09 18.82
CA CYS A 80 -20.08 -16.71 18.57
C CYS A 80 -19.75 -16.81 17.09
N VAL A 81 -19.15 -15.76 16.53
CA VAL A 81 -18.55 -15.78 15.19
C VAL A 81 -17.05 -15.75 15.37
N ILE A 82 -16.36 -16.82 15.01
CA ILE A 82 -14.90 -16.90 15.04
C ILE A 82 -14.38 -16.59 13.64
N VAL A 83 -13.52 -15.59 13.50
CA VAL A 83 -12.83 -15.30 12.25
C VAL A 83 -11.33 -15.33 12.50
N CYS A 84 -10.64 -16.33 11.95
CA CYS A 84 -9.21 -16.54 12.21
C CYS A 84 -8.47 -17.11 11.00
N ARG A 85 -7.14 -17.06 11.00
CA ARG A 85 -6.32 -17.79 10.02
C ARG A 85 -6.28 -19.27 10.41
N PRO A 86 -6.13 -20.21 9.45
CA PRO A 86 -5.90 -21.63 9.77
C PRO A 86 -4.45 -21.89 10.23
N SER A 87 -3.97 -21.10 11.18
CA SER A 87 -2.64 -21.26 11.77
C SER A 87 -2.69 -22.25 12.93
N ALA A 88 -1.58 -22.92 13.23
CA ALA A 88 -1.51 -23.86 14.34
C ALA A 88 -1.91 -23.23 15.69
N ALA A 89 -1.53 -21.97 15.92
CA ALA A 89 -1.89 -21.24 17.14
C ALA A 89 -3.39 -20.91 17.19
N SER A 90 -3.95 -20.40 16.09
CA SER A 90 -5.38 -20.08 16.00
C SER A 90 -6.23 -21.35 16.15
N LEU A 91 -5.85 -22.44 15.49
CA LEU A 91 -6.54 -23.73 15.56
C LEU A 91 -6.53 -24.31 16.99
N ALA A 92 -5.40 -24.26 17.69
CA ALA A 92 -5.32 -24.70 19.08
C ALA A 92 -6.29 -23.92 19.99
N ALA A 93 -6.37 -22.60 19.80
CA ALA A 93 -7.30 -21.76 20.56
C ALA A 93 -8.78 -22.03 20.18
N VAL A 94 -9.08 -22.32 18.91
CA VAL A 94 -10.42 -22.78 18.49
C VAL A 94 -10.78 -24.09 19.16
N TYR A 95 -9.87 -25.08 19.18
CA TYR A 95 -10.15 -26.38 19.81
C TYR A 95 -10.42 -26.25 21.31
N GLN A 96 -9.65 -25.40 22.00
CA GLN A 96 -9.89 -25.11 23.40
C GLN A 96 -11.26 -24.46 23.62
N GLU A 97 -11.61 -23.46 22.81
CA GLU A 97 -12.90 -22.76 22.91
C GLU A 97 -14.09 -23.70 22.66
N LEU A 98 -13.98 -24.64 21.71
CA LEU A 98 -15.01 -25.65 21.46
C LEU A 98 -15.15 -26.65 22.61
N ALA A 99 -14.06 -26.97 23.31
CA ALA A 99 -14.08 -27.86 24.47
C ALA A 99 -14.74 -27.21 25.70
N GLU A 100 -14.50 -25.91 25.91
CA GLU A 100 -15.12 -25.13 27.00
C GLU A 100 -16.59 -24.78 26.70
N GLY A 101 -16.87 -24.47 25.43
CA GLY A 101 -18.20 -24.15 24.93
C GLY A 101 -18.79 -22.89 25.57
N ASN A 102 -18.05 -21.79 25.69
CA ASN A 102 -18.50 -20.57 26.38
C ASN A 102 -19.78 -19.92 25.79
N PHE A 103 -20.18 -20.23 24.55
CA PHE A 103 -21.30 -19.58 23.85
C PHE A 103 -22.47 -20.55 23.52
N ALA A 104 -23.55 -20.01 22.98
CA ALA A 104 -24.75 -20.79 22.59
C ALA A 104 -24.50 -21.64 21.34
N SER A 105 -23.78 -21.08 20.37
CA SER A 105 -23.40 -21.71 19.10
C SER A 105 -22.17 -21.03 18.51
N TYR A 106 -21.50 -21.69 17.57
CA TYR A 106 -20.31 -21.18 16.90
C TYR A 106 -20.44 -21.23 15.38
N ASP A 107 -20.16 -20.11 14.73
CA ASP A 107 -19.90 -20.02 13.29
C ASP A 107 -18.41 -19.71 13.08
N ILE A 108 -17.69 -20.63 12.45
CA ILE A 108 -16.23 -20.56 12.31
C ILE A 108 -15.89 -20.22 10.86
N TYR A 109 -15.14 -19.15 10.67
CA TYR A 109 -14.68 -18.69 9.38
C TYR A 109 -13.16 -18.60 9.34
N PHE A 110 -12.56 -19.26 8.36
CA PHE A 110 -11.12 -19.23 8.13
C PHE A 110 -10.76 -18.28 7.00
N THR A 111 -9.71 -17.48 7.15
CA THR A 111 -9.31 -16.51 6.12
C THR A 111 -8.61 -17.12 4.90
N TYR A 112 -8.33 -18.43 4.94
CA TYR A 112 -7.64 -19.16 3.89
C TYR A 112 -8.28 -20.54 3.68
N MET A 113 -7.87 -21.24 2.61
CA MET A 113 -8.39 -22.57 2.28
C MET A 113 -8.09 -23.59 3.38
N LEU A 114 -9.02 -24.51 3.60
CA LEU A 114 -8.88 -25.63 4.52
C LEU A 114 -8.63 -26.93 3.76
N ASP A 115 -7.77 -27.78 4.32
CA ASP A 115 -7.68 -29.17 3.88
C ASP A 115 -8.73 -30.05 4.59
N SER A 116 -8.97 -31.25 4.04
CA SER A 116 -9.94 -32.19 4.60
C SER A 116 -9.56 -32.70 5.99
N THR A 117 -8.28 -32.72 6.33
CA THR A 117 -7.78 -33.21 7.62
C THR A 117 -8.06 -32.23 8.75
N LEU A 118 -7.93 -30.92 8.49
CA LEU A 118 -8.27 -29.85 9.41
C LEU A 118 -9.77 -29.83 9.70
N VAL A 119 -10.59 -30.03 8.68
CA VAL A 119 -12.06 -30.09 8.85
C VAL A 119 -12.46 -31.31 9.67
N GLN A 120 -11.84 -32.48 9.44
CA GLN A 120 -12.08 -33.65 10.27
C GLN A 120 -11.62 -33.44 11.71
N SER A 121 -10.51 -32.75 11.92
CA SER A 121 -10.00 -32.42 13.26
C SER A 121 -10.93 -31.47 14.01
N LEU A 122 -11.50 -30.46 13.32
CA LEU A 122 -12.54 -29.58 13.88
C LEU A 122 -13.81 -30.35 14.26
N ALA A 123 -14.27 -31.27 13.40
CA ALA A 123 -15.43 -32.09 13.69
C ALA A 123 -15.22 -33.00 14.93
N ASN A 124 -14.01 -33.53 15.12
CA ASN A 124 -13.68 -34.31 16.30
C ASN A 124 -13.59 -33.46 17.58
N ALA A 125 -13.23 -32.17 17.45
CA ALA A 125 -13.11 -31.24 18.58
C ALA A 125 -14.47 -30.71 19.06
N ASP A 126 -15.50 -30.66 18.19
CA ASP A 126 -16.85 -30.22 18.55
C ASP A 126 -17.65 -31.29 19.30
N VAL A 127 -17.17 -31.66 20.49
CA VAL A 127 -17.81 -32.67 21.36
C VAL A 127 -19.21 -32.22 21.82
N LEU A 128 -19.41 -30.91 21.96
CA LEU A 128 -20.65 -30.31 22.43
C LEU A 128 -21.68 -30.08 21.31
N ASN A 129 -21.33 -30.33 20.04
CA ASN A 129 -22.17 -30.11 18.85
C ASN A 129 -22.71 -28.67 18.76
N LEU A 130 -21.86 -27.69 19.06
CA LEU A 130 -22.22 -26.27 19.07
C LEU A 130 -21.88 -25.57 17.75
N VAL A 131 -21.06 -26.18 16.88
CA VAL A 131 -20.67 -25.60 15.61
C VAL A 131 -21.82 -25.69 14.62
N SER A 132 -22.32 -24.54 14.17
CA SER A 132 -23.43 -24.43 13.23
C SER A 132 -22.93 -24.27 11.78
N HIS A 133 -21.83 -23.54 11.59
CA HIS A 133 -21.27 -23.28 10.27
C HIS A 133 -19.74 -23.29 10.29
N VAL A 134 -19.13 -23.83 9.23
CA VAL A 134 -17.69 -23.70 8.93
C VAL A 134 -17.54 -23.19 7.51
N GLY A 135 -16.86 -22.05 7.35
CA GLY A 135 -16.68 -21.39 6.06
C GLY A 135 -15.26 -20.88 5.81
N GLU A 136 -14.99 -20.59 4.54
CA GLU A 136 -13.75 -19.97 4.08
C GLU A 136 -14.05 -18.56 3.56
N LEU A 137 -13.26 -17.58 4.00
CA LEU A 137 -13.34 -16.18 3.59
C LEU A 137 -11.98 -15.80 3.01
N TYR A 138 -11.84 -15.59 1.70
CA TYR A 138 -10.52 -15.32 1.10
C TYR A 138 -10.09 -13.86 1.28
N ILE A 139 -9.89 -13.44 2.53
CA ILE A 139 -9.52 -12.08 2.95
C ILE A 139 -8.22 -12.08 3.77
N ASP A 140 -7.24 -12.88 3.36
CA ASP A 140 -6.03 -13.13 4.16
C ASP A 140 -4.97 -12.01 4.06
N SER A 141 -5.39 -10.75 3.91
CA SER A 141 -4.53 -9.56 3.76
C SER A 141 -5.25 -8.31 4.27
N ILE A 142 -4.53 -7.32 4.78
CA ILE A 142 -5.13 -6.07 5.28
C ILE A 142 -5.43 -5.13 4.09
N PRO A 143 -6.68 -4.74 3.82
CA PRO A 143 -7.01 -3.80 2.74
C PRO A 143 -6.72 -2.36 3.20
N VAL A 144 -5.47 -1.90 3.07
CA VAL A 144 -5.04 -0.56 3.51
C VAL A 144 -5.73 0.55 2.71
N THR A 145 -5.85 0.36 1.40
CA THR A 145 -6.61 1.25 0.53
C THR A 145 -7.60 0.43 -0.30
N GLU A 146 -8.36 1.11 -1.15
CA GLU A 146 -9.28 0.50 -2.10
C GLU A 146 -8.58 -0.54 -2.98
N TRP A 147 -7.31 -0.34 -3.33
CA TRP A 147 -6.62 -1.18 -4.33
C TRP A 147 -5.33 -1.82 -3.79
N VAL A 148 -4.92 -1.49 -2.56
CA VAL A 148 -3.67 -1.98 -1.95
C VAL A 148 -3.97 -2.81 -0.71
N CYS A 149 -3.47 -4.03 -0.72
CA CYS A 149 -3.45 -4.95 0.39
C CYS A 149 -2.04 -5.06 0.99
N LEU A 150 -1.95 -5.05 2.32
CA LEU A 150 -0.72 -5.23 3.07
C LEU A 150 -0.63 -6.64 3.65
N MET A 151 0.56 -7.22 3.57
CA MET A 151 0.86 -8.52 4.16
C MET A 151 1.40 -8.40 5.57
N GLN A 152 0.89 -9.26 6.44
CA GLN A 152 1.26 -9.34 7.85
C GLN A 152 2.50 -10.22 8.00
N LEU A 153 3.62 -9.72 7.49
CA LEU A 153 4.92 -10.35 7.70
C LEU A 153 5.45 -9.94 9.07
N LYS A 154 6.07 -10.86 9.81
CA LYS A 154 6.69 -10.55 11.10
C LYS A 154 8.18 -10.25 10.88
N PRO A 155 8.75 -9.20 11.51
CA PRO A 155 8.07 -8.23 12.40
C PRO A 155 7.19 -7.25 11.60
N SER A 156 5.93 -7.12 11.99
CA SER A 156 5.00 -6.16 11.38
C SER A 156 5.42 -4.76 11.79
N LEU A 157 5.57 -3.82 10.85
CA LEU A 157 5.86 -2.42 11.15
C LEU A 157 4.73 -1.74 11.96
N LEU A 158 3.53 -2.34 11.99
CA LEU A 158 2.40 -1.90 12.81
C LEU A 158 2.53 -2.34 14.28
N SER A 159 3.48 -3.22 14.60
CA SER A 159 3.75 -3.73 15.94
C SER A 159 5.03 -3.09 16.49
N LYS A 160 4.92 -2.32 17.58
CA LYS A 160 6.03 -1.63 18.26
C LYS A 160 6.96 -2.61 19.01
N GLY A 161 7.60 -3.55 18.31
CA GLY A 161 8.53 -4.53 18.88
C GLY A 161 9.86 -4.58 18.12
N PRO A 162 11.01 -4.51 18.80
CA PRO A 162 12.32 -4.66 18.16
C PRO A 162 12.57 -6.14 17.82
N SER A 163 12.81 -6.46 16.56
CA SER A 163 13.27 -7.78 16.11
C SER A 163 14.59 -7.62 15.34
N PRO A 164 15.71 -8.24 15.77
CA PRO A 164 17.02 -7.90 15.23
C PRO A 164 17.48 -8.66 13.96
N PHE A 165 16.67 -9.50 13.29
CA PHE A 165 17.26 -10.47 12.34
C PHE A 165 16.68 -10.58 10.93
N MET A 166 15.68 -9.79 10.54
CA MET A 166 15.37 -9.69 9.10
C MET A 166 14.53 -8.47 8.79
N ASN A 167 15.00 -7.68 7.83
CA ASN A 167 14.33 -6.48 7.40
C ASN A 167 13.10 -6.81 6.53
N PRO A 168 11.87 -6.38 6.87
CA PRO A 168 10.67 -6.72 6.11
C PRO A 168 10.54 -5.96 4.77
N ILE A 169 11.54 -5.14 4.42
CA ILE A 169 11.50 -4.21 3.29
C ILE A 169 12.65 -4.47 2.29
N THR A 170 13.87 -4.84 2.71
CA THR A 170 14.99 -5.12 1.77
C THR A 170 15.42 -6.59 1.83
N TYR A 171 14.56 -7.48 1.34
CA TYR A 171 14.85 -8.91 1.36
C TYR A 171 16.00 -9.28 0.42
N SER A 172 17.14 -9.69 0.97
CA SER A 172 18.15 -10.44 0.21
C SER A 172 17.74 -11.91 0.03
N GLN A 173 16.96 -12.43 0.98
CA GLN A 173 16.39 -13.78 0.99
C GLN A 173 15.09 -13.82 1.80
N TRP A 174 14.23 -14.78 1.47
CA TRP A 174 13.01 -15.03 2.24
C TRP A 174 13.29 -15.89 3.48
N ASP A 175 12.74 -15.46 4.62
CA ASP A 175 12.41 -16.36 5.73
C ASP A 175 11.29 -17.32 5.28
N PRO A 176 11.37 -18.62 5.60
CA PRO A 176 10.37 -19.59 5.19
C PRO A 176 8.93 -19.23 5.60
N LYS A 177 8.71 -18.71 6.82
CA LYS A 177 7.37 -18.34 7.29
C LYS A 177 6.84 -17.11 6.57
N SER A 178 7.69 -16.12 6.31
CA SER A 178 7.31 -14.94 5.53
C SER A 178 6.99 -15.27 4.08
N LEU A 179 7.76 -16.18 3.45
CA LEU A 179 7.46 -16.67 2.09
C LEU A 179 6.12 -17.40 2.04
N GLU A 180 5.88 -18.30 2.98
CA GLU A 180 4.61 -19.01 3.12
C GLU A 180 3.46 -18.02 3.29
N ARG A 181 3.56 -17.09 4.26
CA ARG A 181 2.54 -16.08 4.53
C ARG A 181 2.23 -15.21 3.31
N MET A 182 3.26 -14.80 2.57
CA MET A 182 3.14 -14.02 1.35
C MET A 182 2.41 -14.81 0.27
N SER A 183 2.80 -16.08 0.07
CA SER A 183 2.19 -16.95 -0.93
C SER A 183 0.72 -17.23 -0.62
N GLU A 184 0.35 -17.43 0.65
CA GLU A 184 -1.04 -17.61 1.10
C GLU A 184 -1.90 -16.38 0.81
N GLY A 185 -1.41 -15.18 1.13
CA GLY A 185 -2.12 -13.94 0.84
C GLY A 185 -2.33 -13.70 -0.65
N ILE A 186 -1.33 -14.03 -1.49
CA ILE A 186 -1.47 -13.96 -2.96
C ILE A 186 -2.54 -14.92 -3.46
N ILE A 187 -2.55 -16.16 -2.98
CA ILE A 187 -3.57 -17.15 -3.34
C ILE A 187 -4.95 -16.69 -2.87
N SER A 188 -5.06 -16.16 -1.65
CA SER A 188 -6.30 -15.59 -1.13
C SER A 188 -6.84 -14.49 -2.05
N MET A 189 -6.00 -13.58 -2.53
CA MET A 189 -6.45 -12.51 -3.43
C MET A 189 -6.82 -13.03 -4.83
N LEU A 190 -6.13 -14.04 -5.35
CA LEU A 190 -6.52 -14.70 -6.60
C LEU A 190 -7.93 -15.32 -6.48
N LEU A 191 -8.23 -15.95 -5.35
CA LEU A 191 -9.55 -16.51 -5.06
C LEU A 191 -10.60 -15.40 -4.86
N SER A 192 -10.30 -14.36 -4.10
CA SER A 192 -11.23 -13.25 -3.82
C SER A 192 -11.63 -12.50 -5.10
N THR A 193 -10.69 -12.35 -6.03
CA THR A 193 -10.91 -11.71 -7.33
C THR A 193 -11.44 -12.66 -8.40
N ASN A 194 -11.56 -13.96 -8.09
CA ASN A 194 -11.97 -15.03 -8.98
C ASN A 194 -11.08 -15.12 -10.25
N ARG A 195 -9.75 -15.03 -10.07
CA ARG A 195 -8.77 -14.95 -11.15
C ARG A 195 -7.74 -16.06 -11.11
N ARG A 196 -7.34 -16.49 -12.31
CA ARG A 196 -6.29 -17.45 -12.60
C ARG A 196 -5.22 -16.76 -13.43
N ALA A 197 -4.28 -16.11 -12.75
CA ALA A 197 -3.33 -15.23 -13.40
C ALA A 197 -2.09 -15.97 -13.93
N VAL A 198 -1.55 -15.49 -15.06
CA VAL A 198 -0.19 -15.83 -15.49
C VAL A 198 0.81 -15.14 -14.56
N ILE A 199 1.79 -15.87 -14.06
CA ILE A 199 2.82 -15.30 -13.19
C ILE A 199 3.99 -14.81 -14.02
N ARG A 200 4.36 -13.54 -13.83
CA ARG A 200 5.60 -12.94 -14.29
C ARG A 200 6.35 -12.37 -13.10
N TYR A 201 7.66 -12.48 -13.08
CA TYR A 201 8.47 -12.05 -11.94
C TYR A 201 9.72 -11.33 -12.40
N ARG A 202 10.35 -10.57 -11.50
CA ARG A 202 11.52 -9.76 -11.82
C ARG A 202 12.76 -10.63 -11.94
N GLU A 203 13.37 -10.63 -13.13
CA GLU A 203 14.55 -11.47 -13.40
C GLU A 203 15.77 -11.03 -12.61
N GLY A 204 16.57 -11.97 -12.11
CA GLY A 204 17.75 -11.68 -11.29
C GLY A 204 17.44 -11.22 -9.86
N SER A 205 16.17 -11.30 -9.42
CA SER A 205 15.80 -11.20 -8.01
C SER A 205 15.47 -12.58 -7.46
N LYS A 206 16.37 -13.10 -6.61
CA LYS A 206 16.19 -14.40 -5.95
C LYS A 206 14.90 -14.46 -5.12
N VAL A 207 14.51 -13.33 -4.52
CA VAL A 207 13.27 -13.24 -3.74
C VAL A 207 12.03 -13.25 -4.64
N SER A 208 12.06 -12.55 -5.76
CA SER A 208 10.96 -12.55 -6.74
C SER A 208 10.77 -13.94 -7.37
N GLU A 209 11.86 -14.57 -7.80
CA GLU A 209 11.86 -15.91 -8.40
C GLU A 209 11.36 -16.97 -7.42
N LYS A 210 11.90 -16.99 -6.18
CA LYS A 210 11.47 -17.96 -5.16
C LYS A 210 9.99 -17.83 -4.82
N LEU A 211 9.47 -16.60 -4.74
CA LEU A 211 8.04 -16.36 -4.52
C LEU A 211 7.20 -16.82 -5.73
N ALA A 212 7.65 -16.56 -6.95
CA ALA A 212 6.97 -17.01 -8.15
C ALA A 212 6.81 -18.54 -8.18
N VAL A 213 7.88 -19.27 -7.88
CA VAL A 213 7.89 -20.74 -7.82
C VAL A 213 6.92 -21.26 -6.75
N GLU A 214 6.96 -20.70 -5.54
CA GLU A 214 6.07 -21.10 -4.43
C GLU A 214 4.59 -20.84 -4.77
N VAL A 215 4.27 -19.65 -5.30
CA VAL A 215 2.91 -19.32 -5.73
C VAL A 215 2.45 -20.26 -6.85
N ALA A 216 3.30 -20.56 -7.83
CA ALA A 216 2.97 -21.50 -8.91
C ALA A 216 2.67 -22.91 -8.38
N ALA A 217 3.43 -23.37 -7.37
CA ALA A 217 3.20 -24.65 -6.71
C ALA A 217 1.84 -24.69 -6.01
N ARG A 218 1.47 -23.63 -5.28
CA ARG A 218 0.16 -23.53 -4.60
C ARG A 218 -1.00 -23.39 -5.59
N MET A 219 -0.81 -22.62 -6.67
CA MET A 219 -1.82 -22.48 -7.73
C MET A 219 -2.18 -23.82 -8.38
N LYS A 220 -1.25 -24.78 -8.46
CA LYS A 220 -1.55 -26.13 -8.95
C LYS A 220 -2.71 -26.78 -8.18
N ASN A 221 -2.71 -26.67 -6.85
CA ASN A 221 -3.75 -27.24 -6.01
C ASN A 221 -5.06 -26.45 -6.12
N VAL A 222 -4.96 -25.12 -6.14
CA VAL A 222 -6.11 -24.22 -6.34
C VAL A 222 -6.84 -24.54 -7.64
N HIS A 223 -6.12 -24.79 -8.74
CA HIS A 223 -6.72 -25.09 -10.03
C HIS A 223 -7.49 -26.41 -10.06
N ALA A 224 -7.10 -27.38 -9.21
CA ALA A 224 -7.84 -28.63 -9.08
C ALA A 224 -9.16 -28.42 -8.30
N THR A 225 -9.13 -27.59 -7.26
CA THR A 225 -10.30 -27.29 -6.42
C THR A 225 -11.26 -26.29 -7.05
N PHE A 226 -10.75 -25.30 -7.80
CA PHE A 226 -11.51 -24.20 -8.39
C PHE A 226 -11.29 -24.12 -9.91
N PRO A 227 -11.93 -25.01 -10.70
CA PRO A 227 -11.73 -25.06 -12.15
C PRO A 227 -12.32 -23.84 -12.90
N ASP A 228 -13.31 -23.17 -12.32
CA ASP A 228 -14.07 -22.08 -12.96
C ASP A 228 -13.42 -20.69 -12.87
N LEU A 229 -12.22 -20.57 -12.27
CA LEU A 229 -11.50 -19.30 -12.16
C LEU A 229 -11.16 -18.74 -13.55
N LYS A 230 -11.39 -17.42 -13.75
CA LYS A 230 -11.14 -16.76 -15.05
C LYS A 230 -9.66 -16.65 -15.36
N ALA A 231 -9.23 -17.16 -16.51
CA ALA A 231 -7.82 -17.17 -16.89
C ALA A 231 -7.39 -16.14 -17.95
N THR A 232 -8.27 -15.75 -18.87
CA THR A 232 -7.87 -15.26 -20.20
C THR A 232 -7.15 -13.91 -20.25
N GLU A 233 -7.34 -13.02 -19.26
CA GLU A 233 -6.81 -11.65 -19.28
C GLU A 233 -6.24 -11.23 -17.91
N SER A 234 -5.76 -12.21 -17.14
CA SER A 234 -5.25 -11.98 -15.78
C SER A 234 -3.74 -12.21 -15.71
N VAL A 235 -2.99 -11.20 -15.26
CA VAL A 235 -1.53 -11.29 -15.07
C VAL A 235 -1.18 -10.90 -13.64
N LEU A 236 -0.39 -11.74 -12.99
CA LEU A 236 0.26 -11.47 -11.72
C LEU A 236 1.71 -11.10 -12.01
N VAL A 237 2.13 -9.91 -11.61
CA VAL A 237 3.50 -9.43 -11.79
C VAL A 237 4.16 -9.20 -10.44
N ILE A 238 5.28 -9.89 -10.20
CA ILE A 238 6.08 -9.76 -8.98
C ILE A 238 7.22 -8.77 -9.22
N LEU A 239 7.23 -7.70 -8.44
CA LEU A 239 8.17 -6.60 -8.46
C LEU A 239 9.05 -6.61 -7.21
N ASP A 240 10.17 -5.90 -7.28
CA ASP A 240 11.15 -5.77 -6.21
C ASP A 240 11.53 -4.29 -6.05
N ARG A 241 11.43 -3.76 -4.82
CA ARG A 241 11.71 -2.36 -4.49
C ARG A 241 13.09 -1.90 -4.92
N LYS A 242 14.07 -2.79 -5.01
CA LYS A 242 15.41 -2.41 -5.47
C LYS A 242 15.41 -1.79 -6.88
N ASP A 243 14.41 -2.07 -7.72
CA ASP A 243 14.32 -1.47 -9.06
C ASP A 243 13.79 -0.04 -9.07
N ASP A 244 13.17 0.44 -7.98
CA ASP A 244 12.73 1.82 -7.80
C ASP A 244 12.98 2.32 -6.36
N PRO A 245 14.27 2.57 -6.02
CA PRO A 245 14.66 3.11 -4.72
C PRO A 245 14.37 4.62 -4.59
N ILE A 246 14.06 5.30 -5.70
CA ILE A 246 13.84 6.76 -5.71
C ILE A 246 12.49 7.10 -5.09
N THR A 247 11.43 6.40 -5.50
CA THR A 247 10.07 6.71 -5.07
C THR A 247 9.90 6.81 -3.54
N PRO A 248 10.42 5.88 -2.71
CA PRO A 248 10.34 6.03 -1.25
C PRO A 248 11.28 7.10 -0.67
N LEU A 249 12.31 7.55 -1.39
CA LEU A 249 13.24 8.58 -0.93
C LEU A 249 12.75 10.01 -1.22
N LEU A 250 11.70 10.18 -2.02
CA LEU A 250 11.20 11.51 -2.38
C LEU A 250 10.23 12.05 -1.34
N MET A 251 10.24 13.36 -1.11
CA MET A 251 9.15 14.02 -0.39
C MET A 251 7.87 14.01 -1.24
N PRO A 252 6.79 13.35 -0.80
CA PRO A 252 5.52 13.39 -1.51
C PRO A 252 4.78 14.72 -1.27
N TRP A 253 3.89 15.12 -2.20
CA TRP A 253 3.14 16.38 -2.12
C TRP A 253 1.62 16.21 -2.24
N THR A 254 1.12 15.04 -1.86
CA THR A 254 -0.32 14.73 -1.84
C THR A 254 -0.74 14.44 -0.41
N TYR A 255 -1.99 14.76 -0.07
CA TYR A 255 -2.39 14.89 1.33
C TYR A 255 -2.08 13.67 2.19
N GLU A 256 -2.56 12.50 1.77
CA GLU A 256 -2.36 11.25 2.51
C GLU A 256 -0.88 10.83 2.60
N ALA A 257 -0.13 11.01 1.51
CA ALA A 257 1.28 10.67 1.47
C ALA A 257 2.11 11.59 2.35
N MET A 258 1.76 12.89 2.42
CA MET A 258 2.40 13.85 3.33
C MET A 258 2.11 13.54 4.79
N ILE A 259 0.87 13.16 5.13
CA ILE A 259 0.53 12.72 6.48
C ILE A 259 1.41 11.52 6.85
N HIS A 260 1.53 10.51 5.99
CA HIS A 260 2.35 9.34 6.27
C HIS A 260 3.84 9.65 6.42
N GLU A 261 4.37 10.55 5.59
CA GLU A 261 5.80 10.89 5.58
C GLU A 261 6.21 11.75 6.78
N LEU A 262 5.42 12.78 7.11
CA LEU A 262 5.80 13.79 8.10
C LEU A 262 5.27 13.48 9.50
N ILE A 263 4.06 12.95 9.62
CA ILE A 263 3.40 12.71 10.90
C ILE A 263 3.34 11.20 11.22
N GLY A 264 3.03 10.38 10.21
CA GLY A 264 2.85 8.94 10.33
C GLY A 264 1.41 8.54 10.71
N PHE A 265 1.01 7.35 10.23
CA PHE A 265 -0.23 6.70 10.68
C PHE A 265 0.08 5.70 11.79
N GLN A 266 -0.54 5.89 12.95
CA GLN A 266 -0.52 4.94 14.05
C GLN A 266 -1.72 4.01 13.95
N ARG A 267 -1.54 2.73 14.31
CA ARG A 267 -2.62 1.73 14.34
C ARG A 267 -3.45 1.66 13.03
N GLY A 268 -2.83 1.99 11.89
CA GLY A 268 -3.40 1.90 10.55
C GLY A 268 -4.06 3.18 10.04
N ASN A 269 -4.70 3.99 10.89
CA ASN A 269 -5.50 5.15 10.46
C ASN A 269 -5.56 6.32 11.48
N GLU A 270 -4.77 6.28 12.54
CA GLU A 270 -4.74 7.34 13.54
C GLU A 270 -3.58 8.30 13.26
N VAL A 271 -3.86 9.59 13.32
CA VAL A 271 -2.87 10.66 13.24
C VAL A 271 -2.82 11.31 14.62
N VAL A 272 -1.64 11.31 15.24
CA VAL A 272 -1.46 11.89 16.58
C VAL A 272 -0.70 13.19 16.44
N ILE A 273 -1.31 14.29 16.88
CA ILE A 273 -0.71 15.62 16.85
C ILE A 273 -0.32 16.00 18.27
N ASP A 274 0.94 16.36 18.47
CA ASP A 274 1.41 16.74 19.79
C ASP A 274 1.05 18.19 20.10
N ASP A 275 -0.13 18.37 20.69
CA ASP A 275 -0.61 19.65 21.23
C ASP A 275 -0.46 19.64 22.76
N PRO A 276 0.53 20.34 23.35
CA PRO A 276 0.78 20.35 24.79
C PRO A 276 -0.44 20.78 25.61
N ASP A 277 -1.30 21.62 25.03
CA ASP A 277 -2.47 22.19 25.69
C ASP A 277 -3.72 21.31 25.52
N ALA A 278 -3.68 20.30 24.63
CA ALA A 278 -4.76 19.34 24.43
C ALA A 278 -4.63 18.12 25.36
N LYS A 279 -5.78 17.57 25.77
CA LYS A 279 -5.85 16.28 26.45
C LYS A 279 -5.36 15.16 25.53
N PRO A 280 -4.81 14.04 26.05
CA PRO A 280 -4.32 12.93 25.23
C PRO A 280 -5.34 12.38 24.24
N GLU A 281 -6.62 12.35 24.63
CA GLU A 281 -7.74 11.90 23.77
C GLU A 281 -8.03 12.85 22.61
N ASP A 282 -7.83 14.15 22.80
CA ASP A 282 -8.07 15.19 21.79
C ASP A 282 -6.92 15.33 20.79
N ARG A 283 -5.75 14.73 21.09
CA ARG A 283 -4.57 14.65 20.20
C ARG A 283 -4.69 13.59 19.11
N VAL A 284 -5.60 12.64 19.28
CA VAL A 284 -5.75 11.49 18.38
C VAL A 284 -6.86 11.77 17.36
N HIS A 285 -6.48 11.78 16.10
CA HIS A 285 -7.38 12.01 14.97
C HIS A 285 -7.48 10.75 14.12
N VAL A 286 -8.66 10.11 14.12
CA VAL A 286 -8.94 8.98 13.23
C VAL A 286 -9.32 9.51 11.85
N VAL A 287 -8.62 9.06 10.81
CA VAL A 287 -8.82 9.50 9.44
C VAL A 287 -9.06 8.29 8.53
N THR A 288 -10.30 8.13 8.06
CA THR A 288 -10.71 7.01 7.21
C THR A 288 -11.60 7.53 6.08
N PRO A 289 -11.29 7.27 4.80
CA PRO A 289 -12.05 7.79 3.65
C PRO A 289 -13.55 7.48 3.70
N GLN A 290 -13.91 6.32 4.25
CA GLN A 290 -15.28 5.82 4.31
C GLN A 290 -16.15 6.57 5.33
N THR A 291 -15.54 7.13 6.38
CA THR A 291 -16.25 7.83 7.47
C THR A 291 -15.97 9.32 7.51
N ASP A 292 -14.91 9.78 6.84
CA ASP A 292 -14.51 11.18 6.74
C ASP A 292 -14.60 11.64 5.28
N GLY A 293 -15.66 12.39 4.96
CA GLY A 293 -15.92 12.87 3.61
C GLY A 293 -14.87 13.86 3.09
N PHE A 294 -14.25 14.66 3.96
CA PHE A 294 -13.21 15.60 3.54
C PHE A 294 -11.95 14.83 3.15
N PHE A 295 -11.52 13.90 3.99
CA PHE A 295 -10.37 13.04 3.66
C PHE A 295 -10.65 12.19 2.43
N GLY A 296 -11.82 11.56 2.34
CA GLY A 296 -12.18 10.75 1.17
C GLY A 296 -12.14 11.53 -0.15
N GLN A 297 -12.49 12.81 -0.13
CA GLN A 297 -12.44 13.68 -1.30
C GLN A 297 -11.02 14.19 -1.62
N HIS A 298 -10.25 14.58 -0.60
CA HIS A 298 -9.00 15.32 -0.79
C HIS A 298 -7.72 14.51 -0.50
N ARG A 299 -7.80 13.22 -0.16
CA ARG A 299 -6.62 12.39 0.18
C ARG A 299 -5.55 12.33 -0.92
N TYR A 300 -5.98 12.37 -2.17
CA TYR A 300 -5.11 12.29 -3.36
C TYR A 300 -4.87 13.65 -4.02
N ASP A 301 -5.46 14.71 -3.48
CA ASP A 301 -5.25 16.06 -3.98
C ASP A 301 -3.84 16.53 -3.65
N ASP A 302 -3.32 17.40 -4.51
CA ASP A 302 -2.05 18.05 -4.25
C ASP A 302 -2.15 19.00 -3.04
N TRP A 303 -1.01 19.29 -2.42
CA TRP A 303 -0.96 20.09 -1.20
C TRP A 303 -1.64 21.48 -1.32
N GLY A 304 -1.57 22.12 -2.48
CA GLY A 304 -2.16 23.44 -2.69
C GLY A 304 -3.68 23.38 -2.83
N GLN A 305 -4.21 22.37 -3.51
CA GLN A 305 -5.64 22.06 -3.53
C GLN A 305 -6.17 21.80 -2.12
N VAL A 306 -5.44 21.04 -1.30
CA VAL A 306 -5.79 20.78 0.10
C VAL A 306 -5.82 22.07 0.92
N CYS A 307 -4.82 22.95 0.77
CA CYS A 307 -4.79 24.23 1.48
C CYS A 307 -6.00 25.12 1.14
N VAL A 308 -6.40 25.14 -0.13
CA VAL A 308 -7.61 25.85 -0.58
C VAL A 308 -8.85 25.19 0.02
N ALA A 309 -8.98 23.87 -0.06
CA ALA A 309 -10.12 23.12 0.46
C ALA A 309 -10.31 23.29 1.97
N VAL A 310 -9.22 23.26 2.76
CA VAL A 310 -9.27 23.53 4.21
C VAL A 310 -9.70 24.97 4.49
N SER A 311 -9.18 25.93 3.72
CA SER A 311 -9.55 27.34 3.87
C SER A 311 -11.03 27.59 3.57
N GLU A 312 -11.56 26.95 2.52
CA GLU A 312 -12.98 26.99 2.16
C GLU A 312 -13.84 26.31 3.23
N MET A 313 -13.42 25.16 3.74
CA MET A 313 -14.09 24.44 4.82
C MET A 313 -14.20 25.30 6.09
N VAL A 314 -13.13 25.99 6.48
CA VAL A 314 -13.14 26.94 7.62
C VAL A 314 -14.07 28.11 7.35
N LYS A 315 -14.06 28.67 6.13
CA LYS A 315 -14.93 29.78 5.75
C LYS A 315 -16.41 29.40 5.80
N ALA A 316 -16.78 28.25 5.24
CA ALA A 316 -18.15 27.73 5.29
C ALA A 316 -18.63 27.51 6.74
N TYR A 317 -17.75 27.00 7.61
CA TYR A 317 -18.04 26.84 9.03
C TYR A 317 -18.25 28.19 9.75
N LYS A 318 -17.49 29.23 9.38
CA LYS A 318 -17.69 30.59 9.92
C LYS A 318 -19.04 31.18 9.55
N GLU A 319 -19.41 31.08 8.27
CA GLU A 319 -20.66 31.61 7.73
C GLU A 319 -21.88 30.92 8.36
N MET A 320 -21.84 29.60 8.50
CA MET A 320 -22.92 28.81 9.09
C MET A 320 -23.16 29.16 10.57
N ASN A 321 -22.10 29.42 11.33
CA ASN A 321 -22.17 29.70 12.76
C ASN A 321 -22.18 31.20 13.10
N LYS A 322 -22.27 32.07 12.09
CA LYS A 322 -22.33 33.54 12.23
C LYS A 322 -21.18 34.11 13.08
N PHE A 323 -19.96 33.61 12.87
CA PHE A 323 -18.79 34.24 13.48
C PHE A 323 -18.51 35.58 12.80
N ASP A 324 -18.68 36.70 13.52
CA ASP A 324 -18.58 38.08 13.01
C ASP A 324 -17.14 38.55 12.64
N ARG A 325 -16.16 37.66 12.51
CA ARG A 325 -14.74 38.03 12.30
C ARG A 325 -14.04 37.20 11.23
N ASN A 326 -13.09 37.83 10.54
CA ASN A 326 -12.33 37.25 9.42
C ASN A 326 -11.40 36.09 9.84
N THR A 327 -10.91 36.06 11.07
CA THR A 327 -10.04 35.02 11.63
C THR A 327 -10.72 34.35 12.82
N VAL A 328 -10.76 33.02 12.82
CA VAL A 328 -11.23 32.19 13.95
C VAL A 328 -10.07 31.29 14.33
N SER A 329 -9.72 31.24 15.62
CA SER A 329 -8.65 30.37 16.12
C SER A 329 -9.15 28.94 16.33
N LEU A 330 -8.24 27.96 16.35
CA LEU A 330 -8.58 26.57 16.70
C LEU A 330 -9.27 26.48 18.07
N ASP A 331 -8.84 27.29 19.03
CA ASP A 331 -9.41 27.34 20.37
C ASP A 331 -10.84 27.90 20.38
N GLU A 332 -11.16 28.84 19.50
CA GLU A 332 -12.53 29.34 19.34
C GLU A 332 -13.45 28.26 18.77
N ILE A 333 -12.96 27.43 17.83
CA ILE A 333 -13.70 26.27 17.30
C ILE A 333 -13.90 25.23 18.42
N LYS A 334 -12.85 24.89 19.18
CA LYS A 334 -12.92 23.98 20.34
C LYS A 334 -13.94 24.49 21.38
N ASN A 335 -13.91 25.78 21.70
CA ASN A 335 -14.84 26.42 22.64
C ASN A 335 -16.29 26.44 22.14
N PHE A 336 -16.50 26.65 20.83
CA PHE A 336 -17.83 26.58 20.24
C PHE A 336 -18.40 25.16 20.26
N MET A 337 -17.57 24.14 20.00
CA MET A 337 -17.96 22.73 20.09
C MET A 337 -18.50 22.36 21.47
N ASN A 338 -17.90 22.89 22.54
CA ASN A 338 -18.36 22.69 23.92
C ASN A 338 -19.70 23.39 24.21
N ARG A 339 -20.04 24.46 23.48
CA ARG A 339 -21.28 25.23 23.67
C ARG A 339 -22.45 24.69 22.87
N PHE A 340 -22.22 24.09 21.69
CA PHE A 340 -23.27 23.62 20.79
C PHE A 340 -23.03 22.17 20.33
N PRO A 341 -23.54 21.17 21.08
CA PRO A 341 -23.35 19.74 20.77
C PRO A 341 -23.95 19.30 19.43
N GLU A 342 -24.98 19.99 18.93
CA GLU A 342 -25.65 19.67 17.66
C GLU A 342 -24.77 20.01 16.44
N ALA A 343 -23.85 20.97 16.56
CA ALA A 343 -22.86 21.34 15.53
C ALA A 343 -21.59 20.46 15.54
N ARG A 344 -21.54 19.44 16.41
CA ARG A 344 -20.33 18.67 16.73
C ARG A 344 -19.74 17.92 15.55
N LYS A 345 -20.56 17.33 14.66
CA LYS A 345 -20.04 16.49 13.56
C LYS A 345 -19.17 17.30 12.58
N GLN A 346 -19.67 18.47 12.14
CA GLN A 346 -18.92 19.36 11.25
C GLN A 346 -17.75 20.00 11.99
N SER A 347 -17.96 20.44 13.24
CA SER A 347 -16.89 21.02 14.05
C SER A 347 -15.69 20.08 14.24
N VAL A 348 -15.94 18.79 14.53
CA VAL A 348 -14.87 17.77 14.67
C VAL A 348 -14.07 17.60 13.38
N GLN A 349 -14.73 17.59 12.22
CA GLN A 349 -14.06 17.49 10.93
C GLN A 349 -13.18 18.72 10.65
N VAL A 350 -13.70 19.93 10.90
CA VAL A 350 -12.94 21.18 10.74
C VAL A 350 -11.73 21.19 11.67
N THR A 351 -11.92 20.91 12.96
CA THR A 351 -10.82 20.88 13.94
C THR A 351 -9.74 19.87 13.53
N ARG A 352 -10.14 18.66 13.13
CA ARG A 352 -9.23 17.59 12.69
C ARG A 352 -8.34 18.04 11.53
N HIS A 353 -8.95 18.44 10.41
CA HIS A 353 -8.17 18.75 9.21
C HIS A 353 -7.40 20.06 9.32
N CYS A 354 -7.88 21.03 10.10
CA CYS A 354 -7.09 22.21 10.45
C CYS A 354 -5.86 21.83 11.27
N ALA A 355 -6.00 20.99 12.31
CA ALA A 355 -4.87 20.56 13.13
C ALA A 355 -3.82 19.82 12.29
N ILE A 356 -4.25 18.82 11.50
CA ILE A 356 -3.34 18.07 10.61
C ILE A 356 -2.64 19.01 9.62
N THR A 357 -3.38 19.93 9.01
CA THR A 357 -2.80 20.87 8.02
C THR A 357 -1.82 21.85 8.69
N SER A 358 -2.14 22.34 9.89
CA SER A 358 -1.25 23.20 10.67
C SER A 358 0.06 22.49 11.02
N GLU A 359 0.01 21.22 11.42
CA GLU A 359 1.19 20.41 11.69
C GLU A 359 2.05 20.22 10.44
N LEU A 360 1.43 19.88 9.30
CA LEU A 360 2.13 19.76 8.02
C LEU A 360 2.80 21.09 7.62
N VAL A 361 2.13 22.24 7.80
CA VAL A 361 2.73 23.56 7.55
C VAL A 361 3.94 23.82 8.45
N ALA A 362 3.86 23.43 9.73
CA ALA A 362 4.95 23.58 10.68
C ALA A 362 6.18 22.76 10.23
N GLU A 363 5.99 21.49 9.87
CA GLU A 363 7.06 20.61 9.37
C GLU A 363 7.67 21.12 8.06
N ILE A 364 6.85 21.48 7.07
CA ILE A 364 7.31 21.95 5.75
C ILE A 364 8.19 23.20 5.91
N ASN A 365 7.74 24.16 6.71
CA ASN A 365 8.46 25.42 6.91
C ASN A 365 9.66 25.25 7.84
N GLY A 366 9.51 24.49 8.93
CA GLY A 366 10.55 24.24 9.92
C GLY A 366 11.77 23.53 9.32
N ARG A 367 11.54 22.62 8.38
CA ARG A 367 12.60 21.83 7.70
C ARG A 367 12.92 22.32 6.29
N ASN A 368 12.28 23.40 5.83
CA ASN A 368 12.45 23.99 4.49
C ASN A 368 12.24 22.97 3.34
N LEU A 369 11.26 22.07 3.50
CA LEU A 369 11.06 20.91 2.62
C LEU A 369 10.74 21.29 1.17
N THR A 370 10.11 22.45 0.95
CA THR A 370 9.82 22.94 -0.41
C THR A 370 11.10 23.17 -1.21
N ARG A 371 12.13 23.80 -0.63
CA ARG A 371 13.42 24.03 -1.29
C ARG A 371 14.13 22.70 -1.56
N LEU A 372 14.11 21.81 -0.58
CA LEU A 372 14.74 20.49 -0.68
C LEU A 372 14.10 19.66 -1.79
N SER A 373 12.77 19.63 -1.85
CA SER A 373 12.06 18.85 -2.86
C SER A 373 12.25 19.38 -4.28
N VAL A 374 12.40 20.70 -4.47
CA VAL A 374 12.81 21.25 -5.78
C VAL A 374 14.17 20.68 -6.21
N LEU A 375 15.15 20.61 -5.31
CA LEU A 375 16.45 20.02 -5.61
C LEU A 375 16.35 18.51 -5.87
N GLU A 376 15.52 17.78 -5.12
CA GLU A 376 15.27 16.35 -5.35
C GLU A 376 14.76 16.08 -6.77
N GLN A 377 13.75 16.84 -7.21
CA GLN A 377 13.18 16.70 -8.55
C GLN A 377 14.18 17.09 -9.64
N ASP A 378 15.02 18.10 -9.40
CA ASP A 378 16.09 18.50 -10.33
C ASP A 378 17.16 17.42 -10.47
N ILE A 379 17.61 16.81 -9.35
CA ILE A 379 18.56 15.69 -9.34
C ILE A 379 18.03 14.50 -10.13
N ILE A 380 16.74 14.20 -10.05
CA ILE A 380 16.16 13.02 -10.73
C ILE A 380 15.93 13.27 -12.23
N SER A 381 15.61 14.52 -12.59
CA SER A 381 15.20 14.88 -13.94
C SER A 381 16.34 15.35 -14.83
N ASN A 382 17.41 15.92 -14.27
CA ASN A 382 18.48 16.57 -15.02
C ASN A 382 19.86 16.00 -14.68
N ASN A 383 20.74 15.94 -15.68
CA ASN A 383 22.12 15.50 -15.48
C ASN A 383 23.06 16.72 -15.45
N ASN A 384 23.40 17.18 -14.25
CA ASN A 384 24.33 18.29 -14.03
C ASN A 384 25.14 18.08 -12.74
N VAL A 385 26.07 17.11 -12.78
CA VAL A 385 26.88 16.73 -11.60
C VAL A 385 27.57 17.93 -10.95
N THR A 386 28.08 18.90 -11.72
CA THR A 386 28.80 20.07 -11.17
C THR A 386 27.87 20.93 -10.32
N GLU A 387 26.71 21.31 -10.86
CA GLU A 387 25.77 22.17 -10.14
C GLU A 387 25.08 21.44 -8.98
N HIS A 388 24.69 20.18 -9.21
CA HIS A 388 24.09 19.36 -8.14
C HIS A 388 25.08 19.11 -7.01
N SER A 389 26.39 18.94 -7.30
CA SER A 389 27.42 18.83 -6.26
C SER A 389 27.48 20.09 -5.40
N ARG A 390 27.46 21.28 -6.02
CA ARG A 390 27.44 22.56 -5.31
C ARG A 390 26.20 22.70 -4.42
N LEU A 391 25.02 22.47 -4.99
CA LEU A 391 23.74 22.62 -4.29
C LEU A 391 23.57 21.61 -3.14
N VAL A 392 23.95 20.35 -3.35
CA VAL A 392 23.88 19.31 -2.31
C VAL A 392 24.88 19.62 -1.19
N LEU A 393 26.09 20.08 -1.51
CA LEU A 393 27.06 20.50 -0.48
C LEU A 393 26.50 21.66 0.37
N GLU A 394 25.88 22.65 -0.26
CA GLU A 394 25.22 23.76 0.45
C GLU A 394 24.12 23.27 1.38
N VAL A 395 23.29 22.32 0.94
CA VAL A 395 22.24 21.71 1.76
C VAL A 395 22.83 20.92 2.93
N VAL A 396 23.87 20.12 2.69
CA VAL A 396 24.52 19.35 3.76
C VAL A 396 25.16 20.29 4.76
N GLN A 397 25.80 21.39 4.35
CA GLN A 397 26.45 22.34 5.25
C GLN A 397 25.47 23.29 5.97
N ASP A 398 24.23 23.45 5.48
CA ASP A 398 23.23 24.34 6.06
C ASP A 398 22.75 23.82 7.43
N PRO A 399 23.08 24.50 8.56
CA PRO A 399 22.71 24.04 9.89
C PRO A 399 21.20 24.02 10.13
N LYS A 400 20.40 24.68 9.29
CA LYS A 400 18.94 24.67 9.38
C LYS A 400 18.29 23.46 8.72
N THR A 401 19.00 22.77 7.83
CA THR A 401 18.50 21.54 7.22
C THR A 401 18.63 20.40 8.22
N ASP A 402 17.55 19.64 8.42
CA ASP A 402 17.59 18.45 9.25
C ASP A 402 18.59 17.42 8.70
N VAL A 403 19.29 16.71 9.60
CA VAL A 403 20.38 15.80 9.21
C VAL A 403 19.84 14.60 8.42
N ASP A 404 18.62 14.14 8.71
CA ASP A 404 18.03 13.01 7.98
C ASP A 404 17.55 13.44 6.58
N ASP A 405 17.07 14.68 6.43
CA ASP A 405 16.79 15.24 5.10
C ASP A 405 18.06 15.41 4.25
N ALA A 406 19.14 15.91 4.85
CA ALA A 406 20.44 16.03 4.19
C ALA A 406 20.96 14.65 3.74
N LEU A 407 20.87 13.64 4.61
CA LEU A 407 21.23 12.26 4.30
C LEU A 407 20.43 11.72 3.10
N ARG A 408 19.11 11.91 3.11
CA ARG A 408 18.20 11.46 2.03
C ARG A 408 18.54 12.10 0.69
N ILE A 409 18.88 13.39 0.68
CA ILE A 409 19.32 14.10 -0.55
C ILE A 409 20.67 13.56 -1.04
N VAL A 410 21.62 13.29 -0.14
CA VAL A 410 22.91 12.67 -0.50
C VAL A 410 22.69 11.26 -1.08
N MET A 411 21.74 10.49 -0.55
CA MET A 411 21.36 9.18 -1.10
C MET A 411 20.80 9.28 -2.53
N LEU A 412 19.90 10.25 -2.79
CA LEU A 412 19.39 10.51 -4.14
C LEU A 412 20.50 10.95 -5.11
N TYR A 413 21.38 11.85 -4.67
CA TYR A 413 22.55 12.28 -5.43
C TYR A 413 23.46 11.10 -5.77
N HIS A 414 23.73 10.22 -4.80
CA HIS A 414 24.62 9.08 -5.00
C HIS A 414 24.02 8.06 -5.98
N LEU A 415 22.71 7.77 -5.87
CA LEU A 415 22.02 6.91 -6.82
C LEU A 415 22.11 7.46 -8.26
N HIS A 416 22.01 8.78 -8.43
CA HIS A 416 22.06 9.39 -9.76
C HIS A 416 23.48 9.45 -10.35
N TYR A 417 24.48 9.74 -9.51
CA TYR A 417 25.86 10.00 -9.93
C TYR A 417 26.87 8.90 -9.58
N GLU A 418 26.39 7.68 -9.25
CA GLU A 418 27.20 6.52 -8.82
C GLU A 418 28.47 6.32 -9.65
N ARG A 419 28.37 6.43 -10.98
CA ARG A 419 29.47 6.20 -11.95
C ARG A 419 29.98 7.45 -12.64
N VAL A 420 29.50 8.63 -12.24
CA VAL A 420 29.85 9.88 -12.90
C VAL A 420 31.11 10.46 -12.28
N THR A 421 32.16 10.62 -13.11
CA THR A 421 33.40 11.28 -12.70
C THR A 421 33.12 12.72 -12.29
N GLY A 422 33.74 13.16 -11.18
CA GLY A 422 33.52 14.50 -10.64
C GLY A 422 32.38 14.59 -9.62
N ASN A 423 31.75 13.45 -9.26
CA ASN A 423 30.91 13.42 -8.07
C ASN A 423 31.75 13.66 -6.80
N ILE A 424 31.12 14.20 -5.75
CA ILE A 424 31.80 14.58 -4.50
C ILE A 424 31.35 13.74 -3.30
N ILE A 425 30.97 12.48 -3.53
CA ILE A 425 30.30 11.66 -2.50
C ILE A 425 31.12 11.51 -1.21
N MET A 426 32.44 11.37 -1.33
CA MET A 426 33.33 11.25 -0.16
C MET A 426 33.34 12.52 0.69
N GLN A 427 33.30 13.69 0.05
CA GLN A 427 33.20 14.98 0.74
C GLN A 427 31.84 15.10 1.44
N LEU A 428 30.74 14.75 0.77
CA LEU A 428 29.40 14.81 1.37
C LEU A 428 29.27 13.92 2.61
N LYS A 429 29.87 12.71 2.60
CA LYS A 429 29.93 11.84 3.77
C LYS A 429 30.71 12.46 4.93
N GLN A 430 31.83 13.10 4.65
CA GLN A 430 32.64 13.79 5.66
C GLN A 430 31.87 14.96 6.30
N GLU A 431 31.17 15.74 5.48
CA GLU A 431 30.35 16.86 5.97
C GLU A 431 29.15 16.38 6.82
N LEU A 432 28.50 15.28 6.45
CA LEU A 432 27.47 14.66 7.28
C LEU A 432 28.03 14.24 8.65
N MET A 433 29.21 13.61 8.69
CA MET A 433 29.88 13.26 9.96
C MET A 433 30.27 14.51 10.76
N HIS A 434 30.73 15.58 10.12
CA HIS A 434 31.01 16.86 10.76
C HIS A 434 29.76 17.46 11.42
N ARG A 435 28.58 17.24 10.81
CA ARG A 435 27.27 17.60 11.37
C ARG A 435 26.72 16.61 12.40
N GLN A 436 27.57 15.76 12.96
CA GLN A 436 27.21 14.76 13.98
C GLN A 436 26.18 13.73 13.49
N CYS A 437 26.07 13.50 12.18
CA CYS A 437 25.32 12.35 11.66
C CYS A 437 26.02 11.06 12.13
N PRO A 438 25.29 10.12 12.78
CA PRO A 438 25.87 8.85 13.22
C PRO A 438 26.56 8.11 12.06
N GLN A 439 27.72 7.52 12.32
CA GLN A 439 28.48 6.80 11.30
C GLN A 439 27.66 5.68 10.65
N GLU A 440 26.82 4.99 11.43
CA GLU A 440 25.89 3.96 10.96
C GLU A 440 24.92 4.51 9.90
N LYS A 441 24.37 5.72 10.11
CA LYS A 441 23.50 6.38 9.13
C LYS A 441 24.25 6.77 7.86
N VAL A 442 25.49 7.25 7.97
CA VAL A 442 26.34 7.59 6.81
C VAL A 442 26.67 6.35 5.98
N GLN A 443 26.88 5.19 6.62
CA GLN A 443 27.10 3.92 5.92
C GLN A 443 25.89 3.48 5.07
N LEU A 444 24.67 3.88 5.43
CA LEU A 444 23.46 3.57 4.65
C LEU A 444 23.53 4.10 3.21
N ILE A 445 24.32 5.15 2.96
CA ILE A 445 24.56 5.67 1.60
C ILE A 445 25.20 4.59 0.71
N ASP A 446 26.20 3.87 1.23
CA ASP A 446 26.85 2.78 0.50
C ASP A 446 25.95 1.55 0.41
N ARG A 447 25.26 1.21 1.51
CA ARG A 447 24.31 0.09 1.56
C ARG A 447 23.18 0.25 0.55
N LEU A 448 22.74 1.48 0.29
CA LEU A 448 21.77 1.77 -0.76
C LEU A 448 22.28 1.38 -2.15
N ILE A 449 23.56 1.65 -2.46
CA ILE A 449 24.15 1.27 -3.75
C ILE A 449 24.37 -0.25 -3.81
N GLU A 450 24.78 -0.87 -2.72
CA GLU A 450 24.88 -2.34 -2.64
C GLU A 450 23.52 -3.02 -2.87
N TYR A 451 22.44 -2.42 -2.39
CA TYR A 451 21.08 -2.94 -2.54
C TYR A 451 20.44 -2.63 -3.90
N ALA A 452 20.53 -1.37 -4.35
CA ALA A 452 19.77 -0.82 -5.47
C ALA A 452 20.61 0.06 -6.42
N GLY A 453 21.93 -0.12 -6.44
CA GLY A 453 22.84 0.50 -7.40
C GLY A 453 22.57 0.07 -8.84
N GLN A 454 23.26 0.70 -9.80
CA GLN A 454 22.99 0.52 -11.23
C GLN A 454 23.10 -0.96 -11.68
N ASP A 455 24.03 -1.74 -11.13
CA ASP A 455 24.19 -3.17 -11.48
C ASP A 455 23.12 -4.07 -10.85
N GLN A 456 22.51 -3.64 -9.75
CA GLN A 456 21.50 -4.42 -9.06
C GLN A 456 20.13 -4.28 -9.71
N ARG A 457 19.89 -3.17 -10.43
CA ARG A 457 18.61 -2.79 -11.03
C ARG A 457 18.41 -3.35 -12.42
N CYS A 458 17.16 -3.65 -12.78
CA CYS A 458 16.80 -4.07 -14.13
C CYS A 458 16.23 -2.92 -14.98
N HIS A 459 15.93 -1.77 -14.39
CA HIS A 459 15.45 -0.57 -15.10
C HIS A 459 16.34 0.64 -14.87
N GLU A 460 16.48 1.44 -15.93
CA GLU A 460 16.95 2.81 -15.81
C GLU A 460 15.83 3.66 -15.19
N ILE A 461 16.17 4.34 -14.09
CA ILE A 461 15.22 5.12 -13.28
C ILE A 461 15.38 6.63 -13.48
N PHE A 462 16.51 7.07 -14.03
CA PHE A 462 16.78 8.48 -14.33
C PHE A 462 16.53 8.78 -15.81
N ARG A 463 15.92 9.93 -16.10
CA ARG A 463 15.70 10.36 -17.48
C ARG A 463 16.92 11.14 -17.95
N SER A 464 17.42 10.83 -19.15
CA SER A 464 18.37 11.71 -19.85
C SER A 464 17.59 12.82 -20.54
N SER A 465 17.20 13.87 -19.79
CA SER A 465 16.60 15.08 -20.36
C SER A 465 17.70 16.07 -20.75
N THR A 466 17.72 16.50 -22.00
CA THR A 466 18.56 17.59 -22.49
C THR A 466 17.99 18.95 -22.04
N GLY A 467 18.36 19.36 -20.82
CA GLY A 467 18.84 20.73 -20.55
C GLY A 467 17.92 21.94 -20.76
N HIS A 468 16.59 21.85 -20.60
CA HIS A 468 15.71 23.02 -20.81
C HIS A 468 14.86 23.48 -19.61
N MET A 469 14.98 22.91 -18.41
CA MET A 469 14.01 23.19 -17.32
C MET A 469 14.47 24.13 -16.19
N LEU A 470 15.76 24.48 -16.09
CA LEU A 470 16.26 25.32 -15.00
C LEU A 470 15.73 26.77 -15.00
N LYS A 471 15.21 27.27 -16.14
CA LYS A 471 14.70 28.65 -16.25
C LYS A 471 13.31 28.87 -15.62
N THR A 472 12.54 27.81 -15.38
CA THR A 472 11.17 27.91 -14.83
C THR A 472 11.18 27.95 -13.29
N VAL A 473 12.18 27.33 -12.66
CA VAL A 473 12.28 27.13 -11.22
C VAL A 473 12.62 28.42 -10.46
N ALA A 474 13.46 29.28 -11.02
CA ALA A 474 13.89 30.53 -10.35
C ALA A 474 12.78 31.59 -10.20
N LYS A 475 11.65 31.44 -10.91
CA LYS A 475 10.46 32.33 -10.78
C LYS A 475 9.37 31.78 -9.85
N ALA A 476 9.43 30.49 -9.51
CA ALA A 476 8.42 29.78 -8.73
C ALA A 476 8.59 29.93 -7.20
N VAL A 477 9.78 30.33 -6.74
CA VAL A 477 10.09 30.51 -5.32
C VAL A 477 9.47 31.83 -4.83
N GLY A 478 8.17 31.82 -4.53
CA GLY A 478 7.47 32.98 -3.94
C GLY A 478 5.95 33.01 -4.08
N GLN A 479 5.36 32.17 -4.94
CA GLN A 479 3.90 32.09 -5.10
C GLN A 479 3.47 30.62 -5.19
N PHE A 480 2.82 30.08 -4.15
CA PHE A 480 2.18 28.77 -4.24
C PHE A 480 1.06 28.83 -5.30
N GLY A 481 1.24 28.09 -6.39
CA GLY A 481 0.30 27.98 -7.52
C GLY A 481 0.61 26.76 -8.39
N LYS A 482 -0.20 26.52 -9.42
CA LYS A 482 -0.08 25.34 -10.32
C LYS A 482 1.32 25.15 -10.91
N ASP A 483 2.03 26.25 -11.19
CA ASP A 483 3.37 26.20 -11.79
C ASP A 483 4.45 25.67 -10.83
N VAL A 484 4.34 25.94 -9.52
CA VAL A 484 5.28 25.43 -8.51
C VAL A 484 5.05 23.95 -8.26
N GLN A 485 3.80 23.51 -8.25
CA GLN A 485 3.43 22.12 -7.98
C GLN A 485 3.85 21.18 -9.09
N ASN A 486 3.77 21.64 -10.34
CA ASN A 486 4.34 20.91 -11.48
C ASN A 486 5.85 20.66 -11.33
N VAL A 487 6.57 21.51 -10.59
CA VAL A 487 8.00 21.31 -10.29
C VAL A 487 8.19 20.25 -9.19
N LEU A 488 7.31 20.23 -8.19
CA LEU A 488 7.41 19.34 -7.03
C LEU A 488 6.99 17.88 -7.31
N THR A 489 6.23 17.63 -8.38
CA THR A 489 5.64 16.31 -8.69
C THR A 489 6.03 15.76 -10.07
N GLN A 490 7.27 15.99 -10.52
CA GLN A 490 7.74 15.54 -11.84
C GLN A 490 8.02 14.04 -11.92
N HIS A 491 8.52 13.46 -10.83
CA HIS A 491 8.82 12.03 -10.76
C HIS A 491 7.57 11.19 -10.97
N VAL A 492 7.72 10.11 -11.74
CA VAL A 492 6.65 9.16 -12.01
C VAL A 492 7.16 7.77 -11.60
N PRO A 493 6.52 7.11 -10.63
CA PRO A 493 6.96 5.81 -10.15
C PRO A 493 7.05 4.76 -11.25
N LEU A 494 8.03 3.85 -11.14
CA LEU A 494 8.30 2.82 -12.15
C LEU A 494 7.10 1.91 -12.40
N VAL A 495 6.29 1.66 -11.37
CA VAL A 495 5.11 0.79 -11.44
C VAL A 495 4.10 1.24 -12.51
N ARG A 496 3.98 2.55 -12.79
CA ARG A 496 3.12 3.05 -13.89
C ARG A 496 3.53 2.46 -15.23
N LYS A 497 4.84 2.49 -15.51
CA LYS A 497 5.42 1.98 -16.77
C LYS A 497 5.20 0.47 -16.86
N ILE A 498 5.39 -0.25 -15.75
CA ILE A 498 5.22 -1.71 -15.72
C ILE A 498 3.75 -2.08 -15.96
N ILE A 499 2.80 -1.48 -15.23
CA ILE A 499 1.37 -1.72 -15.41
C ILE A 499 0.96 -1.42 -16.85
N ASN A 500 1.41 -0.30 -17.42
CA ASN A 500 1.12 0.03 -18.81
C ASN A 500 1.66 -1.05 -19.79
N ARG A 501 2.87 -1.57 -19.55
CA ARG A 501 3.44 -2.64 -20.39
C ARG A 501 2.69 -3.97 -20.23
N VAL A 502 2.24 -4.32 -19.03
CA VAL A 502 1.43 -5.51 -18.75
C VAL A 502 0.06 -5.40 -19.41
N TYR A 503 -0.62 -4.26 -19.23
CA TYR A 503 -1.92 -3.98 -19.87
C TYR A 503 -1.87 -4.19 -21.38
N ASN A 504 -0.78 -3.75 -22.02
CA ASN A 504 -0.62 -3.83 -23.46
C ASN A 504 0.02 -5.14 -23.96
N GLY A 505 0.41 -6.07 -23.10
CA GLY A 505 1.10 -7.30 -23.50
C GLY A 505 2.49 -7.05 -24.10
N THR A 506 3.20 -6.02 -23.63
CA THR A 506 4.52 -5.58 -24.14
C THR A 506 5.62 -5.58 -23.08
N LEU A 507 5.36 -6.19 -21.91
CA LEU A 507 6.36 -6.32 -20.86
C LEU A 507 7.49 -7.27 -21.30
N SER A 508 8.74 -6.84 -21.14
CA SER A 508 9.93 -7.59 -21.60
C SER A 508 10.01 -8.99 -20.98
N VAL A 509 10.24 -10.01 -21.80
CA VAL A 509 10.44 -11.40 -21.36
C VAL A 509 11.77 -11.58 -20.64
N GLU A 510 12.82 -10.87 -21.08
CA GLU A 510 14.15 -10.94 -20.46
C GLU A 510 14.15 -10.35 -19.05
N LYS A 511 13.46 -9.22 -18.85
CA LYS A 511 13.37 -8.59 -17.52
C LYS A 511 12.30 -9.20 -16.64
N TYR A 512 11.26 -9.77 -17.26
CA TYR A 512 10.12 -10.37 -16.57
C TYR A 512 9.70 -11.71 -17.20
N PRO A 513 10.45 -12.79 -16.96
CA PRO A 513 10.13 -14.11 -17.47
C PRO A 513 8.79 -14.63 -16.92
N VAL A 514 8.27 -15.64 -17.58
CA VAL A 514 7.03 -16.32 -17.20
C VAL A 514 7.35 -17.49 -16.29
N GLN A 515 6.74 -17.54 -15.11
CA GLN A 515 6.76 -18.72 -14.28
C GLN A 515 5.65 -19.67 -14.76
N VAL A 516 6.05 -20.88 -15.18
CA VAL A 516 5.09 -21.89 -15.64
C VAL A 516 4.26 -22.38 -14.46
N VAL A 517 2.94 -22.31 -14.62
CA VAL A 517 1.98 -22.88 -13.67
C VAL A 517 1.35 -24.14 -14.29
N PRO A 518 1.52 -25.33 -13.70
CA PRO A 518 0.95 -26.55 -14.24
C PRO A 518 -0.57 -26.45 -14.46
N GLY A 519 -1.01 -26.92 -15.63
CA GLY A 519 -2.42 -26.91 -16.02
C GLY A 519 -3.00 -25.54 -16.36
N CYS A 520 -2.21 -24.46 -16.40
CA CYS A 520 -2.68 -23.13 -16.75
C CYS A 520 -3.30 -23.12 -18.17
N PRO A 521 -4.48 -22.48 -18.39
CA PRO A 521 -5.13 -22.47 -19.70
C PRO A 521 -4.37 -21.61 -20.71
N ILE A 522 -3.58 -20.65 -20.23
CA ILE A 522 -2.72 -19.81 -21.08
C ILE A 522 -1.38 -20.53 -21.26
N PRO A 523 -1.01 -20.90 -22.49
CA PRO A 523 0.30 -21.49 -22.78
C PRO A 523 1.43 -20.53 -22.43
N ALA A 524 2.55 -21.07 -21.92
CA ALA A 524 3.72 -20.28 -21.52
C ALA A 524 4.28 -19.41 -22.67
N GLY A 525 4.16 -19.86 -23.92
CA GLY A 525 4.58 -19.06 -25.09
C GLY A 525 3.67 -17.87 -25.41
N GLN A 526 2.39 -17.91 -25.00
CA GLN A 526 1.42 -16.84 -25.22
C GLN A 526 1.37 -15.85 -24.04
N ALA A 527 1.67 -16.32 -22.83
CA ALA A 527 1.69 -15.57 -21.59
C ALA A 527 2.35 -14.17 -21.69
N PRO A 528 3.51 -13.97 -22.35
CA PRO A 528 4.12 -12.65 -22.45
C PRO A 528 3.32 -11.59 -23.21
N PHE A 529 2.45 -12.04 -24.12
CA PHE A 529 1.71 -11.20 -25.06
C PHE A 529 0.24 -11.01 -24.64
N VAL A 530 -0.16 -11.56 -23.50
CA VAL A 530 -1.49 -11.36 -22.91
C VAL A 530 -1.67 -9.88 -22.60
N ARG A 531 -2.71 -9.28 -23.17
CA ARG A 531 -3.18 -7.95 -22.76
C ARG A 531 -4.04 -8.11 -21.52
N ALA A 532 -3.49 -7.72 -20.38
CA ALA A 532 -4.14 -7.97 -19.11
C ALA A 532 -5.18 -6.88 -18.79
N LYS A 533 -6.44 -7.28 -18.64
CA LYS A 533 -7.50 -6.40 -18.10
C LYS A 533 -7.56 -6.49 -16.57
N ASP A 534 -7.07 -7.58 -16.00
CA ASP A 534 -6.93 -7.77 -14.55
C ASP A 534 -5.45 -7.96 -14.21
N ILE A 535 -4.88 -7.02 -13.46
CA ILE A 535 -3.46 -7.00 -13.13
C ILE A 535 -3.32 -7.10 -11.62
N ILE A 536 -2.59 -8.11 -11.17
CA ILE A 536 -2.22 -8.27 -9.77
C ILE A 536 -0.76 -7.91 -9.63
N VAL A 537 -0.46 -6.81 -8.94
CA VAL A 537 0.91 -6.42 -8.64
C VAL A 537 1.30 -6.96 -7.28
N VAL A 538 2.40 -7.70 -7.21
CA VAL A 538 3.01 -8.11 -5.95
C VAL A 538 4.28 -7.31 -5.79
N TYR A 539 4.33 -6.37 -4.84
CA TYR A 539 5.48 -5.52 -4.62
C TYR A 539 6.28 -5.98 -3.40
N ILE A 540 7.39 -6.67 -3.66
CA ILE A 540 8.32 -7.08 -2.62
C ILE A 540 9.12 -5.87 -2.19
N GLY A 541 9.17 -5.63 -0.87
CA GLY A 541 9.97 -4.58 -0.30
C GLY A 541 9.26 -3.24 -0.16
N GLY A 542 7.94 -3.28 -0.04
CA GLY A 542 7.14 -2.14 0.36
C GLY A 542 6.65 -1.24 -0.78
N TYR A 543 5.61 -0.47 -0.48
CA TYR A 543 4.90 0.42 -1.40
C TYR A 543 4.62 1.76 -0.74
N THR A 544 4.58 2.86 -1.50
CA THR A 544 4.32 4.19 -0.95
C THR A 544 2.89 4.66 -1.22
N PHE A 545 2.40 5.63 -0.44
CA PHE A 545 1.09 6.24 -0.70
C PHE A 545 1.04 7.00 -2.04
N SER A 546 2.17 7.52 -2.54
CA SER A 546 2.23 8.10 -3.89
C SER A 546 1.98 7.06 -4.97
N GLU A 547 2.49 5.84 -4.79
CA GLU A 547 2.22 4.74 -5.71
C GLU A 547 0.80 4.17 -5.53
N ALA A 548 0.23 4.23 -4.32
CA ALA A 548 -1.17 3.87 -4.06
C ALA A 548 -2.16 4.83 -4.74
N MET A 549 -1.88 6.14 -4.69
CA MET A 549 -2.62 7.14 -5.45
C MET A 549 -2.57 6.86 -6.96
N LEU A 550 -1.38 6.59 -7.50
CA LEU A 550 -1.22 6.23 -8.91
C LEU A 550 -2.07 5.00 -9.27
N LEU A 551 -2.14 4.01 -8.39
CA LEU A 551 -2.97 2.82 -8.58
C LEU A 551 -4.46 3.15 -8.60
N ALA A 552 -4.92 4.05 -7.73
CA ALA A 552 -6.29 4.57 -7.74
C ALA A 552 -6.62 5.28 -9.07
N GLN A 553 -5.74 6.19 -9.51
CA GLN A 553 -5.90 6.90 -10.79
C GLN A 553 -5.96 5.95 -12.00
N ILE A 554 -5.20 4.85 -11.99
CA ILE A 554 -5.27 3.83 -13.04
C ILE A 554 -6.64 3.13 -13.02
N ASN A 555 -7.10 2.69 -11.85
CA ASN A 555 -8.38 1.99 -11.71
C ASN A 555 -9.59 2.88 -12.05
N GLU A 556 -9.48 4.20 -11.85
CA GLU A 556 -10.47 5.21 -12.25
C GLU A 556 -10.43 5.53 -13.75
N GLY A 557 -9.42 5.07 -14.49
CA GLY A 557 -9.24 5.36 -15.92
C GLY A 557 -8.69 6.76 -16.20
N ASN A 558 -8.05 7.39 -15.21
CA ASN A 558 -7.51 8.74 -15.33
C ASN A 558 -6.13 8.78 -16.01
N VAL A 559 -5.43 7.65 -16.08
CA VAL A 559 -4.06 7.55 -16.62
C VAL A 559 -4.05 7.21 -18.12
N ASP A 560 -3.33 8.04 -18.90
CA ASP A 560 -3.14 7.82 -20.34
C ASP A 560 -2.36 6.54 -20.65
N ASN A 561 -2.81 5.87 -21.72
CA ASN A 561 -2.10 4.77 -22.34
C ASN A 561 -1.06 5.31 -23.34
N ASN A 562 0.09 4.64 -23.46
CA ASN A 562 1.17 5.05 -24.35
C ASN A 562 0.95 4.58 -25.80
N GLN A 563 -0.12 5.07 -26.44
CA GLN A 563 -0.57 4.64 -27.77
C GLN A 563 0.51 4.78 -28.87
N GLU A 564 1.26 5.89 -28.87
CA GLU A 564 2.28 6.16 -29.89
C GLU A 564 3.39 5.11 -29.92
N THR A 565 3.84 4.68 -28.72
CA THR A 565 4.87 3.64 -28.60
C THR A 565 4.33 2.26 -29.05
N LEU A 566 3.03 2.02 -28.86
CA LEU A 566 2.37 0.75 -29.19
C LEU A 566 2.11 0.57 -30.68
N LEU A 567 1.80 1.65 -31.41
CA LEU A 567 1.68 1.65 -32.88
C LEU A 567 3.01 1.31 -33.56
N ASN A 568 4.13 1.69 -32.94
CA ASN A 568 5.47 1.34 -33.41
C ASN A 568 5.85 -0.11 -33.05
N PHE A 569 5.42 -0.59 -31.88
CA PHE A 569 5.66 -1.96 -31.43
C PHE A 569 4.86 -2.99 -32.22
N SER A 570 3.58 -2.72 -32.54
CA SER A 570 2.74 -3.62 -33.34
C SER A 570 3.35 -3.87 -34.73
N LYS A 571 3.90 -2.82 -35.37
CA LYS A 571 4.63 -2.94 -36.64
C LYS A 571 5.88 -3.83 -36.55
N GLN A 572 6.55 -3.88 -35.39
CA GLN A 572 7.73 -4.74 -35.18
C GLN A 572 7.34 -6.18 -34.83
N VAL A 573 6.31 -6.37 -34.01
CA VAL A 573 5.79 -7.69 -33.62
C VAL A 573 5.22 -8.43 -34.84
N SER A 574 4.45 -7.75 -35.69
CA SER A 574 3.96 -8.33 -36.95
C SER A 574 5.07 -8.70 -37.95
N ARG A 575 6.28 -8.13 -37.80
CA ARG A 575 7.46 -8.54 -38.60
C ARG A 575 8.19 -9.75 -38.00
N LYS A 576 8.10 -9.98 -36.69
CA LYS A 576 8.78 -11.09 -35.99
C LYS A 576 7.95 -12.37 -35.98
N LEU A 577 6.63 -12.26 -35.86
CA LEU A 577 5.68 -13.39 -35.93
C LEU A 577 5.32 -13.70 -37.39
N GLY A 578 6.30 -14.13 -38.18
CA GLY A 578 6.10 -14.52 -39.59
C GLY A 578 4.86 -15.40 -39.81
N THR A 579 4.37 -15.39 -41.04
CA THR A 579 3.08 -15.87 -41.57
C THR A 579 2.77 -17.37 -41.38
N ASP A 580 2.87 -17.90 -40.17
CA ASP A 580 2.48 -19.27 -39.83
C ASP A 580 1.42 -19.27 -38.72
N GLY A 581 0.16 -19.10 -39.15
CA GLY A 581 -0.95 -19.98 -38.77
C GLY A 581 -1.43 -20.12 -37.32
N VAL A 582 -0.83 -19.51 -36.29
CA VAL A 582 -1.37 -19.61 -34.91
C VAL A 582 -1.32 -18.27 -34.17
N THR A 583 -2.49 -17.64 -34.12
CA THR A 583 -2.93 -16.54 -33.22
C THR A 583 -2.02 -15.30 -33.15
N GLY A 584 -2.36 -14.29 -33.95
CA GLY A 584 -1.76 -12.95 -33.88
C GLY A 584 -2.08 -12.19 -32.58
N PRO A 585 -1.46 -11.01 -32.37
CA PRO A 585 -1.76 -10.15 -31.22
C PRO A 585 -3.26 -9.81 -31.16
N SER A 586 -3.80 -9.63 -29.94
CA SER A 586 -5.21 -9.30 -29.68
C SER A 586 -5.77 -8.32 -30.72
N THR A 587 -6.90 -8.68 -31.32
CA THR A 587 -7.64 -7.89 -32.31
C THR A 587 -8.32 -6.67 -31.71
N GLU A 588 -8.34 -6.53 -30.38
CA GLU A 588 -8.89 -5.35 -29.73
C GLU A 588 -8.02 -4.10 -30.02
N PRO A 589 -8.63 -2.94 -30.31
CA PRO A 589 -7.89 -1.70 -30.48
C PRO A 589 -7.27 -1.26 -29.15
N TYR A 590 -6.13 -0.57 -29.21
CA TYR A 590 -5.58 0.09 -28.03
C TYR A 590 -6.47 1.25 -27.60
N THR A 591 -6.82 1.30 -26.33
CA THR A 591 -7.57 2.39 -25.70
C THR A 591 -6.67 3.59 -25.40
N ALA A 592 -7.26 4.78 -25.26
CA ALA A 592 -6.54 6.02 -24.95
C ALA A 592 -6.12 6.09 -23.48
N LYS A 593 -6.93 5.51 -22.59
CA LYS A 593 -6.67 5.39 -21.16
C LYS A 593 -6.36 3.94 -20.80
N ILE A 594 -5.62 3.73 -19.72
CA ILE A 594 -5.44 2.37 -19.17
C ILE A 594 -6.76 1.94 -18.55
N GLU A 595 -7.40 0.91 -19.10
CA GLU A 595 -8.67 0.37 -18.61
C GLU A 595 -8.46 -1.00 -17.95
N ALA A 596 -7.48 -1.06 -17.04
CA ALA A 596 -7.18 -2.26 -16.25
C ALA A 596 -7.81 -2.16 -14.86
N HIS A 597 -8.28 -3.28 -14.33
CA HIS A 597 -8.46 -3.47 -12.89
C HIS A 597 -7.13 -3.90 -12.30
N VAL A 598 -6.60 -3.11 -11.38
CA VAL A 598 -5.30 -3.38 -10.77
C VAL A 598 -5.45 -3.48 -9.26
N SER A 599 -5.08 -4.64 -8.72
CA SER A 599 -4.98 -4.88 -7.27
C SER A 599 -3.52 -5.10 -6.91
N LEU A 600 -3.11 -4.64 -5.73
CA LEU A 600 -1.73 -4.73 -5.30
C LEU A 600 -1.61 -5.39 -3.92
N ILE A 601 -0.65 -6.30 -3.78
CA ILE A 601 -0.21 -6.84 -2.50
C ILE A 601 1.23 -6.38 -2.26
N THR A 602 1.50 -5.85 -1.06
CA THR A 602 2.84 -5.41 -0.65
C THR A 602 3.25 -6.01 0.69
N THR A 603 4.55 -6.11 0.92
CA THR A 603 5.14 -6.52 2.21
C THR A 603 5.09 -5.42 3.28
N SER A 604 4.98 -4.15 2.88
CA SER A 604 5.03 -2.99 3.76
C SER A 604 4.40 -1.74 3.09
N MET A 605 3.92 -0.80 3.90
CA MET A 605 3.69 0.59 3.48
C MET A 605 4.88 1.44 3.95
N LEU A 606 5.52 2.18 3.03
CA LEU A 606 6.78 2.87 3.27
C LEU A 606 6.62 4.38 3.35
N ASN A 607 7.31 4.98 4.32
CA ASN A 607 7.82 6.35 4.25
C ASN A 607 9.35 6.30 4.00
N SER A 608 9.97 7.46 3.83
CA SER A 608 11.42 7.52 3.55
C SER A 608 12.27 6.98 4.70
N LYS A 609 11.87 7.21 5.95
CA LYS A 609 12.59 6.76 7.15
C LYS A 609 12.57 5.24 7.23
N ASP A 610 11.41 4.60 7.06
CA ASP A 610 11.25 3.15 7.04
C ASP A 610 12.11 2.53 5.95
N PHE A 611 12.15 3.12 4.75
CA PHE A 611 12.99 2.64 3.67
C PHE A 611 14.50 2.81 3.97
N ILE A 612 14.94 3.93 4.52
CA ILE A 612 16.36 4.14 4.85
C ILE A 612 16.81 3.19 5.97
N HIS A 613 16.04 3.10 7.05
CA HIS A 613 16.26 2.14 8.13
C HIS A 613 16.11 0.69 7.68
N SER A 614 15.47 0.48 6.53
CA SER A 614 15.33 -0.85 5.98
C SER A 614 16.59 -1.40 5.34
N LEU A 615 17.58 -0.57 5.00
CA LEU A 615 18.72 -1.03 4.22
C LEU A 615 19.55 -2.08 4.98
N PRO A 616 20.18 -3.03 4.28
CA PRO A 616 20.98 -4.08 4.92
C PRO A 616 22.09 -3.48 5.79
N SER A 617 22.25 -3.99 7.02
CA SER A 617 23.32 -3.54 7.93
C SER A 617 24.69 -4.09 7.54
#